data_AF-A0A525ICW8-F1
#
_entry.id   AF-A0A525ICW8-F1
#
_cell.length_a   1.000
_cell.length_b   1.000
_cell.length_c   1.000
_cell.angle_alpha   90.00
_cell.angle_beta   90.00
_cell.angle_gamma   90.00
#
_symmetry.space_group_name_H-M   'P 1'
#
loop_
_entity.id
_entity.type
_entity.pdbx_description
1 polymer ?
#
loop_
_entity_poly.entity_id
_entity_poly.type
_entity_poly.pdbx_seq_one_letter_code
_entity_poly.pdbx_strand_id
1 'polypeptide(L)'
;MSNPSVGTIQRGKIFVDRLRLHAFHGQFAHERKYGQMFEIDLELVVDLVAAAAGDDLKATVDYGKVAALTRETFCGAPRILVEAAALDIARALLSAFARIESVRVRVAKVAPPIAEQLAAVGVEIEVARE
;
A
#
# COMPACT_ATOMS: atom_id res chain seq x y z
N MET A 1 14.20 25.25 35.80
CA MET A 1 14.94 24.31 34.93
C MET A 1 14.01 23.89 33.82
N SER A 2 14.21 24.43 32.62
CA SER A 2 13.43 24.10 31.43
C SER A 2 13.70 22.64 31.06
N ASN A 3 12.70 21.79 31.25
CA ASN A 3 12.74 20.41 30.75
C ASN A 3 12.90 20.49 29.22
N PRO A 4 13.91 19.84 28.60
CA PRO A 4 13.97 19.80 27.16
C PRO A 4 12.67 19.17 26.68
N SER A 5 11.94 19.85 25.80
CA SER A 5 10.74 19.34 25.17
C SER A 5 11.08 18.01 24.49
N VAL A 6 10.74 16.90 25.14
CA VAL A 6 10.90 15.55 24.60
C VAL A 6 10.18 15.52 23.25
N GLY A 7 10.88 15.04 22.21
CA GLY A 7 10.47 15.22 20.82
C GLY A 7 9.08 14.65 20.53
N THR A 8 8.15 15.53 20.14
CA THR A 8 6.82 15.14 19.67
C THR A 8 6.90 14.68 18.21
N ILE A 9 6.20 13.60 17.86
CA ILE A 9 6.02 13.16 16.47
C ILE A 9 5.39 14.31 15.66
N GLN A 10 6.10 14.82 14.67
CA GLN A 10 5.60 15.87 13.76
C GLN A 10 4.81 15.28 12.58
N ARG A 11 5.18 14.07 12.13
CA ARG A 11 4.51 13.32 11.07
C ARG A 11 4.77 11.83 11.25
N GLY A 12 3.72 11.03 11.24
CA GLY A 12 3.80 9.56 11.33
C GLY A 12 3.49 8.90 10.00
N LYS A 13 4.18 7.80 9.71
CA LYS A 13 3.82 6.89 8.62
C LYS A 13 3.91 5.45 9.09
N ILE A 14 2.96 4.64 8.64
CA ILE A 14 3.07 3.18 8.67
C ILE A 14 3.38 2.73 7.25
N PHE A 15 4.27 1.76 7.09
CA PHE A 15 4.66 1.27 5.76
C PHE A 15 4.62 -0.25 5.67
N VAL A 16 4.36 -0.73 4.46
CA VAL A 16 4.52 -2.14 4.05
C VAL A 16 5.50 -2.15 2.88
N ASP A 17 6.67 -2.74 3.06
CA ASP A 17 7.71 -2.84 2.02
C ASP A 17 7.58 -4.17 1.26
N ARG A 18 7.51 -4.09 -0.07
CA ARG A 18 7.57 -5.19 -1.03
C ARG A 18 6.69 -6.39 -0.66
N LEU A 19 5.40 -6.13 -0.44
CA LEU A 19 4.40 -7.20 -0.34
C LEU A 19 4.30 -7.92 -1.68
N ARG A 20 4.75 -9.17 -1.72
CA ARG A 20 4.77 -10.00 -2.93
C ARG A 20 3.49 -10.78 -3.11
N LEU A 21 2.76 -10.52 -4.19
CA LEU A 21 1.48 -11.15 -4.50
C LEU A 21 1.47 -11.73 -5.91
N HIS A 22 0.90 -12.93 -6.05
CA HIS A 22 0.58 -13.49 -7.36
C HIS A 22 -0.84 -13.05 -7.75
N ALA A 23 -0.99 -12.40 -8.91
CA ALA A 23 -2.28 -11.90 -9.38
C ALA A 23 -2.38 -11.94 -10.92
N PHE A 24 -3.58 -11.70 -11.44
CA PHE A 24 -3.95 -11.91 -12.84
C PHE A 24 -4.21 -10.59 -13.59
N HIS A 25 -3.60 -9.48 -13.15
CA HIS A 25 -3.72 -8.20 -13.84
C HIS A 25 -2.91 -8.18 -15.13
N GLY A 26 -3.46 -7.54 -16.17
CA GLY A 26 -2.75 -7.35 -17.43
C GLY A 26 -3.64 -7.26 -18.66
N GLN A 27 -3.09 -6.61 -19.68
CA GLN A 27 -3.73 -6.44 -20.99
C GLN A 27 -3.61 -7.70 -21.84
N PHE A 28 -2.54 -8.48 -21.69
CA PHE A 28 -2.32 -9.64 -22.54
C PHE A 28 -3.05 -10.88 -22.00
N ALA A 29 -3.51 -11.74 -22.91
CA ALA A 29 -4.24 -12.95 -22.55
C ALA A 29 -3.41 -13.89 -21.65
N HIS A 30 -2.09 -13.96 -21.85
CA HIS A 30 -1.21 -14.78 -21.02
C HIS A 30 -1.12 -14.25 -19.57
N GLU A 31 -1.09 -12.93 -19.37
CA GLU A 31 -1.08 -12.32 -18.02
C GLU A 31 -2.35 -12.71 -17.25
N ARG A 32 -3.52 -12.69 -17.92
CA ARG A 32 -4.79 -13.08 -17.30
C ARG A 32 -4.95 -14.59 -17.08
N LYS A 33 -4.27 -15.41 -17.89
CA LYS A 33 -4.37 -16.87 -17.81
C LYS A 33 -3.43 -17.45 -16.75
N TYR A 34 -2.19 -16.98 -16.72
CA TYR A 34 -1.15 -17.55 -15.86
C TYR A 34 -0.87 -16.69 -14.63
N GLY A 35 -1.18 -15.40 -14.68
CA GLY A 35 -0.78 -14.45 -13.66
C GLY A 35 0.71 -14.17 -13.69
N GLN A 36 1.12 -13.29 -12.78
CA GLN A 36 2.53 -12.98 -12.52
C GLN A 36 2.69 -12.49 -11.08
N MET A 37 3.94 -12.40 -10.63
CA MET A 37 4.27 -11.77 -9.36
C MET A 37 4.25 -10.25 -9.50
N PHE A 38 3.69 -9.60 -8.49
CA PHE A 38 3.72 -8.16 -8.27
C PHE A 38 4.35 -7.86 -6.92
N GLU A 39 5.02 -6.73 -6.82
CA GLU A 39 5.48 -6.14 -5.56
C GLU A 39 4.65 -4.90 -5.27
N ILE A 40 4.12 -4.81 -4.05
CA ILE A 40 3.33 -3.68 -3.59
C ILE A 40 4.02 -3.02 -2.40
N ASP A 41 4.25 -1.72 -2.51
CA ASP A 41 4.70 -0.88 -1.39
C ASP A 41 3.55 0.05 -0.98
N LEU A 42 3.37 0.20 0.33
CA LEU A 42 2.37 1.07 0.92
C LEU A 42 3.04 2.03 1.90
N GLU A 43 2.67 3.31 1.83
CA GLU A 43 2.90 4.25 2.92
C GLU A 43 1.57 4.89 3.33
N LEU A 44 1.27 4.87 4.62
CA LEU A 44 0.01 5.34 5.18
C LEU A 44 0.34 6.51 6.10
N VAL A 45 -0.12 7.71 5.78
CA VAL A 45 0.01 8.86 6.68
C VAL A 45 -1.05 8.71 7.78
N VAL A 46 -0.58 8.65 9.03
CA VAL A 46 -1.41 8.39 10.22
C VAL A 46 -0.85 9.21 11.39
N ASP A 47 -1.73 9.80 12.20
CA ASP A 47 -1.33 10.35 13.50
C ASP A 47 -0.93 9.22 14.46
N LEU A 48 0.36 9.17 14.80
CA LEU A 48 0.96 8.18 15.68
C LEU A 48 1.20 8.70 17.11
N VAL A 49 0.88 9.97 17.41
CA VAL A 49 1.18 10.59 18.70
C VAL A 49 0.52 9.82 19.84
N ALA A 50 -0.78 9.56 19.74
CA ALA A 50 -1.53 8.86 20.79
C ALA A 50 -1.07 7.41 20.97
N ALA A 51 -0.84 6.70 19.86
CA ALA A 51 -0.36 5.32 19.89
C ALA A 51 1.04 5.22 20.52
N ALA A 52 1.96 6.12 20.18
CA ALA A 52 3.31 6.12 20.72
C ALA A 52 3.34 6.53 22.21
N ALA A 53 2.50 7.48 22.62
CA ALA A 53 2.44 7.90 24.02
C ALA A 53 1.79 6.84 24.93
N GLY A 54 0.81 6.09 24.42
CA GLY A 54 0.03 5.13 25.18
C GLY A 54 0.44 3.67 25.01
N ASP A 55 1.33 3.35 24.06
CA ASP A 55 1.67 1.98 23.64
C ASP A 55 0.42 1.11 23.36
N ASP A 56 -0.56 1.70 22.65
CA ASP A 56 -1.88 1.08 22.42
C ASP A 56 -2.13 0.83 20.92
N LEU A 57 -2.25 -0.45 20.56
CA LEU A 57 -2.56 -0.88 19.20
C LEU A 57 -3.94 -0.38 18.71
N LYS A 58 -4.88 -0.10 19.62
CA LYS A 58 -6.20 0.45 19.27
C LYS A 58 -6.14 1.93 18.88
N ALA A 59 -5.06 2.62 19.24
CA ALA A 59 -4.82 4.01 18.88
C ALA A 59 -4.12 4.18 17.51
N THR A 60 -3.77 3.08 16.82
CA THR A 60 -3.11 3.11 15.51
C THR A 60 -3.83 2.27 14.46
N VAL A 61 -3.24 2.13 13.27
CA VAL A 61 -3.67 1.22 12.21
C VAL A 61 -2.86 -0.07 12.28
N ASP A 62 -3.56 -1.20 12.28
CA ASP A 62 -2.95 -2.54 12.27
C ASP A 62 -2.42 -2.88 10.87
N TYR A 63 -1.10 -2.87 10.70
CA TYR A 63 -0.45 -3.17 9.42
C TYR A 63 -0.69 -4.62 8.94
N GLY A 64 -1.00 -5.56 9.83
CA GLY A 64 -1.38 -6.92 9.46
C GLY A 64 -2.71 -6.94 8.73
N LYS A 65 -3.68 -6.14 9.21
CA LYS A 65 -4.98 -5.95 8.53
C LYS A 65 -4.83 -5.18 7.22
N VAL A 66 -3.93 -4.21 7.15
CA VAL A 66 -3.60 -3.50 5.90
C VAL A 66 -3.07 -4.47 4.84
N ALA A 67 -2.10 -5.32 5.20
CA ALA A 67 -1.53 -6.29 4.26
C ALA A 67 -2.59 -7.31 3.80
N ALA A 68 -3.44 -7.78 4.71
CA ALA A 68 -4.53 -8.70 4.40
C ALA A 68 -5.56 -8.08 3.43
N LEU A 69 -6.03 -6.86 3.70
CA LEU A 69 -6.99 -6.17 2.83
C LEU A 69 -6.37 -5.83 1.47
N THR A 70 -5.09 -5.46 1.44
CA THR A 70 -4.36 -5.21 0.20
C THR A 70 -4.30 -6.49 -0.64
N ARG A 71 -3.98 -7.63 -0.03
CA ARG A 71 -3.99 -8.93 -0.70
C ARG A 71 -5.36 -9.27 -1.25
N GLU A 72 -6.41 -9.14 -0.45
CA GLU A 72 -7.78 -9.41 -0.87
C GLU A 72 -8.19 -8.56 -2.06
N THR A 73 -7.95 -7.25 -1.96
CA THR A 73 -8.31 -6.27 -3.00
C THR A 73 -7.54 -6.53 -4.29
N PHE A 74 -6.22 -6.71 -4.19
CA PHE A 74 -5.36 -6.89 -5.36
C PHE A 74 -5.56 -8.25 -6.03
N CYS A 75 -5.61 -9.34 -5.27
CA CYS A 75 -5.80 -10.68 -5.82
C CYS A 75 -7.26 -10.99 -6.20
N GLY A 76 -8.19 -10.05 -5.99
CA GLY A 76 -9.61 -10.18 -6.33
C GLY A 76 -9.87 -10.08 -7.84
N ALA A 77 -10.76 -9.16 -8.23
CA ALA A 77 -11.12 -9.01 -9.65
C ALA A 77 -9.91 -8.50 -10.46
N PRO A 78 -9.51 -9.18 -11.56
CA PRO A 78 -8.39 -8.75 -12.36
C PRO A 78 -8.68 -7.40 -13.03
N ARG A 79 -7.62 -6.61 -13.19
CA ARG A 79 -7.62 -5.32 -13.87
C ARG A 79 -6.74 -5.41 -15.10
N ILE A 80 -7.07 -4.64 -16.13
CA ILE A 80 -6.19 -4.48 -17.30
C ILE A 80 -4.96 -3.66 -16.92
N LEU A 81 -5.16 -2.61 -16.13
CA LEU A 81 -4.17 -1.61 -15.75
C LEU A 81 -3.76 -1.75 -14.28
N VAL A 82 -2.47 -1.55 -13.99
CA VAL A 82 -1.96 -1.54 -12.61
C VAL A 82 -2.33 -0.25 -11.88
N GLU A 83 -2.58 0.82 -12.62
CA GLU A 83 -3.14 2.09 -12.16
C GLU A 83 -4.49 1.88 -11.48
N ALA A 84 -5.37 1.12 -12.13
CA ALA A 84 -6.70 0.80 -11.59
C ALA A 84 -6.58 -0.08 -10.34
N ALA A 85 -5.69 -1.07 -10.36
CA ALA A 85 -5.45 -1.94 -9.21
C ALA A 85 -4.85 -1.17 -8.01
N ALA A 86 -3.94 -0.22 -8.26
CA ALA A 86 -3.38 0.65 -7.22
C ALA A 86 -4.45 1.56 -6.61
N LEU A 87 -5.34 2.12 -7.45
CA LEU A 87 -6.45 2.95 -6.97
C LEU A 87 -7.48 2.15 -6.17
N ASP A 88 -7.75 0.90 -6.56
CA ASP A 88 -8.63 0.01 -5.79
C ASP A 88 -8.06 -0.23 -4.39
N ILE A 89 -6.76 -0.53 -4.27
CA ILE A 89 -6.07 -0.67 -2.97
C ILE A 89 -6.22 0.61 -2.14
N ALA A 90 -5.90 1.77 -2.73
CA ALA A 90 -5.96 3.05 -2.02
C ALA A 90 -7.37 3.32 -1.48
N ARG A 91 -8.40 3.10 -2.30
CA ARG A 91 -9.81 3.26 -1.91
C ARG A 91 -10.23 2.27 -0.84
N ALA A 92 -9.84 1.01 -0.95
CA ALA A 92 -10.17 -0.01 0.05
C ALA A 92 -9.56 0.33 1.42
N LEU A 93 -8.29 0.73 1.44
CA LEU A 93 -7.60 1.12 2.69
C LEU A 93 -8.20 2.38 3.30
N LEU A 94 -8.43 3.43 2.51
CA LEU A 94 -9.10 4.64 2.98
C LEU A 94 -10.54 4.33 3.43
N SER A 95 -11.27 3.42 2.79
CA SER A 95 -12.61 3.07 3.26
C SER A 95 -12.58 2.31 4.60
N ALA A 96 -11.66 1.36 4.76
CA ALA A 96 -11.62 0.47 5.92
C ALA A 96 -11.01 1.09 7.19
N PHE A 97 -10.07 2.05 7.05
CA PHE A 97 -9.30 2.57 8.18
C PHE A 97 -9.41 4.09 8.30
N ALA A 98 -10.38 4.56 9.08
CA ALA A 98 -10.68 5.99 9.27
C ALA A 98 -9.46 6.86 9.69
N ARG A 99 -8.46 6.27 10.36
CA ARG A 99 -7.24 6.97 10.82
C ARG A 99 -6.22 7.26 9.71
N ILE A 100 -6.32 6.63 8.54
CA ILE A 100 -5.43 6.92 7.40
C ILE A 100 -5.85 8.26 6.79
N GLU A 101 -4.94 9.22 6.74
CA GLU A 101 -5.15 10.53 6.11
C GLU A 101 -4.88 10.49 4.60
N SER A 102 -3.76 9.88 4.23
CA SER A 102 -3.41 9.59 2.84
C SER A 102 -2.68 8.26 2.73
N VAL A 103 -2.74 7.68 1.54
CA VAL A 103 -2.03 6.45 1.20
C VAL A 103 -1.25 6.65 -0.09
N ARG A 104 0.04 6.29 -0.06
CA ARG A 104 0.85 6.06 -1.24
C ARG A 104 0.83 4.58 -1.56
N VAL A 105 0.55 4.24 -2.80
CA VAL A 105 0.53 2.86 -3.30
C VAL A 105 1.47 2.78 -4.49
N ARG A 106 2.50 1.94 -4.38
CA ARG A 106 3.37 1.57 -5.49
C ARG A 106 3.09 0.13 -5.89
N VAL A 107 2.83 -0.11 -7.17
CA VAL A 107 2.61 -1.45 -7.72
C VAL A 107 3.63 -1.69 -8.82
N ALA A 108 4.46 -2.71 -8.65
CA ALA A 108 5.51 -3.07 -9.57
C ALA A 108 5.32 -4.48 -10.13
N LYS A 109 5.40 -4.60 -11.46
CA LYS A 109 5.59 -5.87 -12.18
C LYS A 109 7.08 -6.21 -12.17
N VAL A 110 7.44 -7.33 -11.55
CA VAL A 110 8.83 -7.81 -11.49
C VAL A 110 9.22 -8.67 -12.69
N ALA A 111 8.24 -9.10 -13.50
CA ALA A 111 8.44 -9.87 -14.72
C ALA A 111 7.51 -9.36 -15.84
N PRO A 112 7.61 -8.08 -16.24
CA PRO A 112 6.75 -7.53 -17.28
C PRO A 112 7.06 -8.16 -18.64
N PRO A 113 6.10 -8.18 -19.58
CA PRO A 113 6.31 -8.66 -20.95
C PRO A 113 7.06 -7.60 -21.79
N ILE A 114 8.26 -7.26 -21.36
CA ILE A 114 9.17 -6.27 -21.96
C ILE A 114 10.50 -7.00 -22.26
N ALA A 115 11.09 -6.73 -23.43
CA ALA A 115 12.26 -7.49 -23.91
C ALA A 115 13.56 -7.10 -23.17
N GLU A 116 13.63 -5.86 -22.70
CA GLU A 116 14.78 -5.30 -22.01
C GLU A 116 14.90 -5.86 -20.57
N GLN A 117 16.14 -5.96 -20.09
CA GLN A 117 16.40 -6.37 -18.72
C GLN A 117 16.13 -5.22 -17.75
N LEU A 118 15.09 -5.38 -16.93
CA LEU A 118 14.66 -4.40 -15.94
C LEU A 118 14.43 -5.10 -14.60
N ALA A 119 14.66 -4.40 -13.49
CA ALA A 119 14.33 -4.95 -12.17
C ALA A 119 12.80 -5.00 -11.95
N ALA A 120 12.11 -3.93 -12.34
CA ALA A 120 10.65 -3.86 -12.34
C ALA A 120 10.16 -2.66 -13.16
N VAL A 121 8.88 -2.67 -13.53
CA VAL A 121 8.14 -1.52 -14.04
C VAL A 121 6.83 -1.38 -13.27
N GLY A 122 6.26 -0.19 -13.19
CA GLY A 122 5.08 -0.01 -12.36
C GLY A 122 4.58 1.41 -12.28
N VAL A 123 3.67 1.61 -11.33
CA VAL A 123 3.05 2.90 -11.05
C VAL A 123 3.13 3.19 -9.56
N GLU A 124 3.17 4.47 -9.24
CA GLU A 124 3.04 4.97 -7.88
C GLU A 124 2.00 6.09 -7.87
N ILE A 125 1.04 5.99 -6.95
CA ILE A 125 0.01 7.00 -6.76
C ILE A 125 -0.06 7.39 -5.29
N GLU A 126 -0.52 8.61 -5.02
CA GLU A 126 -0.89 9.06 -3.68
C GLU A 126 -2.34 9.54 -3.70
N VAL A 127 -3.14 9.07 -2.75
CA VAL A 127 -4.55 9.41 -2.60
C VAL A 127 -4.78 9.87 -1.17
N ALA A 128 -5.29 11.08 -1.00
CA ALA A 128 -5.71 11.63 0.29
C ALA A 128 -7.23 11.52 0.45
N ARG A 129 -7.71 11.54 1.70
CA ARG A 129 -9.13 11.82 1.95
C ARG A 129 -9.47 13.25 1.54
N GLU A 130 -10.69 13.43 1.04
CA GLU A 130 -11.32 14.74 0.85
C GLU A 130 -11.84 15.30 2.18
#